data_AF-A0A9P5CR60-F1
#
_entry.id   AF-A0A9P5CR60-F1
#
_cell.length_a   1.000
_cell.length_b   1.000
_cell.length_c   1.000
_cell.angle_alpha   90.00
_cell.angle_beta   90.00
_cell.angle_gamma   90.00
#
_symmetry.space_group_name_H-M   'P 1'
#
loop_
_entity.id
_entity.type
_entity.pdbx_description
1 polymer ?
#
loop_
_entity_poly.entity_id
_entity_poly.type
_entity_poly.pdbx_seq_one_letter_code
_entity_poly.pdbx_strand_id
1 'polypeptide(L)'
;MWHEPGQQMSAGGVKDVSFLVSRQERLHRTLRLADGDSLYLDGPYGQDHSLGRYETVILTAKGVGIAGVLSSALNLLERREHDSVAKDQMPHTRGPRLFRDATRKVSIFWVLEHASQQEWVASELKSLQGLDEDNIFLLVWLMYQSPESSTRPPPFKVSRY
;
A
#
# COMPACT_ATOMS: atom_id res chain seq x y z
N MET A 1 0.05 -4.50 -6.99
CA MET A 1 1.48 -4.17 -7.06
C MET A 1 1.57 -2.65 -7.12
N TRP A 2 2.57 -2.06 -6.45
CA TRP A 2 2.72 -0.61 -6.48
C TRP A 2 3.08 -0.13 -7.89
N HIS A 3 2.46 0.97 -8.30
CA HIS A 3 2.78 1.71 -9.52
C HIS A 3 2.30 3.16 -9.33
N GLU A 4 2.82 4.08 -10.14
CA GLU A 4 2.34 5.46 -10.04
C GLU A 4 0.91 5.56 -10.61
N PRO A 5 -0.01 6.25 -9.89
CA PRO A 5 -1.37 6.46 -10.37
C PRO A 5 -1.40 7.04 -11.78
N GLY A 6 -2.32 6.55 -12.62
CA GLY A 6 -2.47 6.97 -14.02
C GLY A 6 -1.59 6.23 -15.03
N GLN A 7 -0.56 5.49 -14.61
CA GLN A 7 0.23 4.65 -15.54
C GLN A 7 -0.57 3.46 -16.09
N GLN A 8 -1.56 2.97 -15.34
CA GLN A 8 -2.45 1.89 -15.78
C GLN A 8 -3.34 2.26 -16.98
N MET A 9 -3.64 3.56 -17.17
CA MET A 9 -4.53 4.03 -18.25
C MET A 9 -3.83 4.14 -19.61
N SER A 10 -2.49 4.03 -19.65
CA SER A 10 -1.75 3.94 -20.90
C SER A 10 -1.85 2.50 -21.43
N ALA A 11 -2.22 2.34 -22.71
CA ALA A 11 -2.56 1.07 -23.36
C ALA A 11 -1.50 -0.07 -23.31
N GLY A 12 -0.35 0.14 -22.64
CA GLY A 12 0.72 -0.83 -22.47
C GLY A 12 0.84 -1.48 -21.08
N GLY A 13 -0.01 -1.13 -20.11
CA GLY A 13 0.05 -1.67 -18.75
C GLY A 13 1.31 -1.21 -17.97
N VAL A 14 1.39 -1.63 -16.70
CA VAL A 14 2.56 -1.36 -15.84
C VAL A 14 3.71 -2.26 -16.27
N LYS A 15 4.85 -1.66 -16.64
CA LYS A 15 6.05 -2.37 -17.12
C LYS A 15 7.12 -2.57 -16.05
N ASP A 16 7.02 -1.82 -14.95
CA ASP A 16 8.04 -1.77 -13.91
C ASP A 16 7.51 -2.41 -12.61
N VAL A 17 8.39 -3.13 -11.91
CA VAL A 17 8.09 -3.75 -10.61
C VAL A 17 9.12 -3.32 -9.58
N SER A 18 8.63 -2.71 -8.49
CA SER A 18 9.46 -2.27 -7.38
C SER A 18 9.37 -3.21 -6.18
N PHE A 19 10.51 -3.47 -5.53
CA PHE A 19 10.59 -4.30 -4.33
C PHE A 19 11.27 -3.52 -3.20
N LEU A 20 10.67 -3.59 -2.00
CA LEU A 20 11.31 -3.10 -0.78
C LEU A 20 11.95 -4.28 -0.04
N VAL A 21 13.29 -4.31 0.02
CA VAL A 21 14.05 -5.43 0.58
C VAL A 21 14.77 -4.97 1.86
N SER A 22 14.44 -5.59 2.99
CA SER A 22 15.14 -5.35 4.26
C SER A 22 16.45 -6.13 4.33
N ARG A 23 17.46 -5.57 5.02
CA ARG A 23 18.80 -6.16 5.19
C ARG A 23 18.88 -6.98 6.49
N GLN A 24 18.41 -8.23 6.49
CA GLN A 24 18.56 -9.19 7.59
C GLN A 24 19.55 -10.33 7.28
N GLU A 25 20.76 -10.25 7.85
CA GLU A 25 21.85 -11.24 8.03
C GLU A 25 22.02 -12.44 7.05
N ARG A 26 20.99 -13.22 6.71
CA ARG A 26 21.11 -14.50 5.99
C ARG A 26 21.06 -14.41 4.46
N LEU A 27 20.38 -13.42 3.86
CA LEU A 27 20.20 -13.31 2.40
C LEU A 27 21.17 -12.33 1.70
N HIS A 28 21.94 -11.55 2.46
CA HIS A 28 22.54 -10.30 1.97
C HIS A 28 23.96 -10.38 1.44
N ARG A 29 24.65 -11.53 1.55
CA ARG A 29 25.97 -11.64 0.90
C ARG A 29 25.89 -11.67 -0.63
N THR A 30 24.70 -11.90 -1.20
CA THR A 30 24.57 -12.25 -2.62
C THR A 30 23.75 -11.26 -3.45
N LEU A 31 22.89 -10.43 -2.84
CA LEU A 31 22.07 -9.47 -3.57
C LEU A 31 22.78 -8.11 -3.68
N ARG A 32 23.74 -8.04 -4.60
CA ARG A 32 24.19 -6.78 -5.20
C ARG A 32 23.67 -6.78 -6.63
N LEU A 33 22.47 -6.25 -6.82
CA LEU A 33 21.89 -6.09 -8.14
C LEU A 33 22.46 -4.83 -8.77
N ALA A 34 22.99 -4.96 -9.97
CA ALA A 34 23.39 -3.86 -10.83
C ALA A 34 22.47 -3.78 -12.05
N ASP A 35 22.44 -2.60 -12.68
CA ASP A 35 21.70 -2.42 -13.93
C ASP A 35 22.22 -3.39 -14.99
N GLY A 36 21.30 -4.16 -15.59
CA GLY A 36 21.62 -5.20 -16.58
C GLY A 36 21.63 -6.63 -16.03
N ASP A 37 21.55 -6.80 -14.71
CA ASP A 37 21.37 -8.13 -14.11
C ASP A 37 20.00 -8.71 -14.47
N SER A 38 19.99 -9.98 -14.88
CA SER A 38 18.74 -10.70 -15.18
C SER A 38 18.21 -11.40 -13.94
N LEU A 39 16.95 -11.13 -13.62
CA LEU A 39 16.24 -11.74 -12.48
C LEU A 39 15.17 -12.68 -12.99
N TYR A 40 15.12 -13.89 -12.44
CA TYR A 40 13.97 -14.78 -12.61
C TYR A 40 12.91 -14.41 -11.59
N LEU A 41 11.77 -13.93 -12.09
CA LEU A 41 10.60 -13.67 -11.28
C LEU A 41 9.67 -14.86 -11.36
N ASP A 42 9.27 -15.36 -10.20
CA ASP A 42 8.31 -16.43 -10.06
C ASP A 42 7.17 -15.97 -9.15
N GLY A 43 5.94 -16.21 -9.56
CA GLY A 43 4.73 -15.65 -8.94
C GLY A 43 3.79 -14.96 -9.93
N PRO A 44 2.76 -14.23 -9.44
CA PRO A 44 2.54 -13.83 -8.05
C PRO A 44 1.94 -14.95 -7.16
N TYR A 45 2.32 -14.95 -5.88
CA TYR A 45 1.85 -15.90 -4.87
C TYR A 45 0.82 -15.31 -3.87
N GLY A 46 0.55 -14.01 -3.98
CA GLY A 46 -0.40 -13.33 -3.10
C GLY A 46 -1.84 -13.80 -3.31
N GLN A 47 -2.66 -13.67 -2.26
CA GLN A 47 -4.09 -13.94 -2.32
C GLN A 47 -4.88 -12.64 -2.44
N ASP A 48 -5.95 -12.65 -3.24
CA ASP A 48 -6.91 -11.55 -3.25
C ASP A 48 -7.85 -11.67 -2.04
N HIS A 49 -7.76 -10.70 -1.14
CA HIS A 49 -8.57 -10.65 0.07
C HIS A 49 -9.95 -10.01 -0.18
N SER A 50 -10.25 -9.59 -1.42
CA SER A 50 -11.50 -8.94 -1.82
C SER A 50 -11.87 -7.78 -0.90
N LEU A 51 -10.90 -6.91 -0.61
CA LEU A 51 -11.03 -5.79 0.34
C LEU A 51 -12.23 -4.88 0.03
N GLY A 52 -12.59 -4.76 -1.26
CA GLY A 52 -13.75 -4.01 -1.74
C GLY A 52 -15.11 -4.47 -1.19
N ARG A 53 -15.20 -5.66 -0.58
CA ARG A 53 -16.43 -6.17 0.04
C ARG A 53 -16.70 -5.60 1.44
N TYR A 54 -15.68 -5.06 2.08
CA TYR A 54 -15.80 -4.51 3.43
C TYR A 54 -16.02 -3.00 3.35
N GLU A 55 -16.91 -2.50 4.19
CA GLU A 55 -17.20 -1.06 4.27
C GLU A 55 -16.01 -0.27 4.84
N THR A 56 -15.37 -0.80 5.88
CA THR A 56 -14.16 -0.19 6.47
C THR A 56 -13.02 -1.20 6.41
N VAL A 57 -11.89 -0.77 5.82
CA VAL A 57 -10.68 -1.58 5.69
C VAL A 57 -9.59 -0.96 6.55
N ILE A 58 -9.02 -1.76 7.46
CA ILE A 58 -7.87 -1.36 8.29
C ILE A 58 -6.66 -2.17 7.85
N LEU A 59 -5.65 -1.49 7.31
CA LEU A 59 -4.42 -2.09 6.86
C LEU A 59 -3.31 -1.78 7.86
N THR A 60 -2.68 -2.82 8.40
CA THR A 60 -1.62 -2.66 9.40
C THR A 60 -0.29 -3.18 8.86
N ALA A 61 0.77 -2.41 9.01
CA ALA A 61 2.12 -2.79 8.63
C ALA A 61 3.14 -2.43 9.72
N LYS A 62 4.24 -3.17 9.73
CA LYS A 62 5.46 -2.84 10.49
C LYS A 62 6.67 -2.90 9.56
N GLY A 63 7.56 -1.91 9.65
CA GLY A 63 8.78 -1.87 8.85
C GLY A 63 8.50 -1.98 7.34
N VAL A 64 9.26 -2.84 6.65
CA VAL A 64 9.14 -3.06 5.19
C VAL A 64 7.81 -3.69 4.74
N GLY A 65 7.00 -4.22 5.66
CA GLY A 65 5.68 -4.78 5.35
C GLY A 65 4.72 -3.76 4.73
N ILE A 66 5.04 -2.46 4.81
CA ILE A 66 4.28 -1.37 4.19
C ILE A 66 4.14 -1.53 2.67
N ALA A 67 5.09 -2.17 1.98
CA ALA A 67 5.06 -2.33 0.52
C ALA A 67 3.81 -3.09 0.03
N GLY A 68 3.40 -4.14 0.77
CA GLY A 68 2.18 -4.89 0.46
C GLY A 68 0.90 -4.11 0.79
N VAL A 69 0.93 -3.34 1.88
CA VAL A 69 -0.19 -2.49 2.30
C VAL A 69 -0.43 -1.36 1.30
N LEU A 70 0.62 -0.68 0.83
CA LEU A 70 0.51 0.37 -0.18
C LEU A 70 -0.09 -0.16 -1.49
N SER A 71 0.36 -1.32 -1.95
CA SER A 71 -0.19 -1.98 -3.13
C SER A 71 -1.69 -2.29 -2.99
N SER A 72 -2.14 -2.63 -1.78
CA SER A 72 -3.55 -2.94 -1.50
C SER A 72 -4.41 -1.68 -1.41
N ALA A 73 -3.88 -0.63 -0.77
CA ALA A 73 -4.53 0.68 -0.68
C ALA A 73 -4.67 1.32 -2.07
N LEU A 74 -3.61 1.32 -2.87
CA LEU A 74 -3.61 1.85 -4.24
C LEU A 74 -4.75 1.25 -5.07
N ASN A 75 -4.86 -0.08 -5.09
CA ASN A 75 -5.91 -0.77 -5.83
C ASN A 75 -7.33 -0.35 -5.40
N LEU A 76 -7.57 -0.08 -4.12
CA LEU A 76 -8.87 0.42 -3.64
C LEU A 76 -9.12 1.87 -4.07
N LEU A 77 -8.10 2.71 -4.03
CA LEU A 77 -8.21 4.12 -4.43
C LEU A 77 -8.43 4.24 -5.94
N GLU A 78 -7.68 3.53 -6.77
CA GLU A 78 -7.82 3.54 -8.23
C GLU A 78 -9.21 3.06 -8.67
N ARG A 79 -9.74 2.00 -8.03
CA ARG A 79 -11.10 1.51 -8.31
C ARG A 79 -12.16 2.54 -7.94
N ARG A 80 -11.96 3.28 -6.84
CA ARG A 80 -12.86 4.36 -6.43
C ARG A 80 -12.78 5.54 -7.39
N GLU A 81 -11.58 5.95 -7.79
CA GLU A 81 -11.37 7.03 -8.77
C GLU A 81 -12.03 6.68 -10.10
N HIS A 82 -11.77 5.48 -10.63
CA HIS A 82 -12.42 4.97 -11.84
C HIS A 82 -13.95 5.02 -11.73
N ASP A 83 -14.52 4.59 -10.60
CA ASP A 83 -15.96 4.63 -10.38
C ASP A 83 -16.52 6.07 -10.26
N SER A 84 -15.72 7.02 -9.77
CA SER A 84 -16.09 8.44 -9.73
C SER A 84 -16.11 9.03 -11.13
N VAL A 85 -15.03 8.87 -11.88
CA VAL A 85 -14.89 9.33 -13.27
C VAL A 85 -15.98 8.72 -14.16
N ALA A 86 -16.24 7.42 -14.01
CA ALA A 86 -17.27 6.71 -14.77
C ALA A 86 -18.70 7.20 -14.47
N LYS A 87 -18.97 7.69 -13.25
CA LYS A 87 -20.27 8.29 -12.90
C LYS A 87 -20.42 9.69 -13.50
N ASP A 88 -19.37 10.49 -13.46
CA ASP A 88 -19.39 11.86 -14.01
C ASP A 88 -19.55 11.88 -15.53
N GLN A 89 -19.06 10.84 -16.21
CA GLN A 89 -19.17 10.68 -17.67
C GLN A 89 -20.50 10.07 -18.16
N MET A 90 -21.49 9.82 -17.30
CA MET A 90 -22.79 9.26 -17.72
C MET A 90 -23.86 10.35 -17.95
N PRO A 91 -24.30 10.54 -19.21
CA PRO A 91 -25.69 10.92 -19.48
C PRO A 91 -26.61 9.71 -19.69
N HIS A 92 -26.57 8.95 -20.80
CA HIS A 92 -27.76 8.11 -21.14
C HIS A 92 -27.55 6.78 -21.89
N THR A 93 -26.37 6.15 -21.91
CA THR A 93 -26.27 4.79 -22.50
C THR A 93 -25.14 3.97 -21.90
N ARG A 94 -25.40 2.67 -21.66
CA ARG A 94 -24.51 1.61 -21.11
C ARG A 94 -23.07 2.08 -20.85
N GLY A 95 -22.85 2.74 -19.72
CA GLY A 95 -21.52 3.24 -19.35
C GLY A 95 -20.58 2.14 -18.86
N PRO A 96 -19.34 2.52 -18.47
CA PRO A 96 -18.30 1.59 -18.07
C PRO A 96 -18.73 0.70 -16.90
N ARG A 97 -18.16 -0.50 -16.81
CA ARG A 97 -18.39 -1.40 -15.66
C ARG A 97 -17.79 -0.76 -14.41
N LEU A 98 -18.65 -0.43 -13.45
CA LEU A 98 -18.23 0.03 -12.13
C LEU A 98 -17.75 -1.14 -11.29
N PHE A 99 -16.74 -0.91 -10.45
CA PHE A 99 -16.24 -1.87 -9.46
C PHE A 99 -17.23 -2.06 -8.31
N ARG A 100 -18.00 -1.01 -7.97
CA ARG A 100 -19.06 -1.02 -6.95
C ARG A 100 -18.57 -1.49 -5.58
N ASP A 101 -17.39 -1.05 -5.19
CA ASP A 101 -16.85 -1.39 -3.89
C ASP A 101 -17.74 -0.85 -2.75
N ALA A 102 -17.96 -1.71 -1.76
CA ALA A 102 -18.64 -1.36 -0.53
C ALA A 102 -17.74 -0.46 0.35
N THR A 103 -16.43 -0.49 0.13
CA THR A 103 -15.46 0.27 0.91
C THR A 103 -15.74 1.78 0.87
N ARG A 104 -15.84 2.36 2.06
CA ARG A 104 -16.05 3.79 2.31
C ARG A 104 -14.85 4.41 3.02
N LYS A 105 -14.05 3.60 3.72
CA LYS A 105 -12.89 4.08 4.47
C LYS A 105 -11.77 3.05 4.48
N VAL A 106 -10.56 3.53 4.26
CA VAL A 106 -9.29 2.80 4.33
C VAL A 106 -8.41 3.50 5.34
N SER A 107 -7.98 2.79 6.37
CA SER A 107 -7.06 3.31 7.39
C SER A 107 -5.77 2.50 7.40
N ILE A 108 -4.66 3.14 7.12
CA ILE A 108 -3.32 2.55 7.17
C ILE A 108 -2.71 2.86 8.53
N PHE A 109 -2.30 1.83 9.26
CA PHE A 109 -1.50 1.94 10.47
C PHE A 109 -0.12 1.38 10.20
N TRP A 110 0.88 2.25 10.24
CA TRP A 110 2.26 1.85 9.97
C TRP A 110 3.15 2.11 11.18
N VAL A 111 3.69 1.02 11.72
CA VAL A 111 4.66 1.06 12.82
C VAL A 111 6.07 1.08 12.23
N LEU A 112 6.78 2.18 12.45
CA LEU A 112 8.15 2.35 11.99
C LEU A 112 9.11 1.69 12.99
N GLU A 113 10.04 0.91 12.47
CA GLU A 113 11.19 0.38 13.23
C GLU A 113 12.29 1.44 13.36
N HIS A 114 12.45 2.26 12.31
CA HIS A 114 13.34 3.42 12.31
C HIS A 114 12.62 4.61 11.68
N ALA A 115 12.84 5.81 12.21
CA ALA A 115 12.19 7.03 11.69
C ALA A 115 12.55 7.30 10.22
N SER A 116 13.72 6.86 9.75
CA SER A 116 14.14 6.99 8.35
C SER A 116 13.34 6.13 7.38
N GLN A 117 12.61 5.12 7.85
CA GLN A 117 11.81 4.25 6.97
C GLN A 117 10.72 5.05 6.24
N GLN A 118 10.22 6.14 6.84
CA GLN A 118 9.21 7.00 6.22
C GLN A 118 9.65 7.54 4.86
N GLU A 119 10.95 7.80 4.69
CA GLU A 119 11.50 8.39 3.47
C GLU A 119 11.42 7.42 2.29
N TRP A 120 11.43 6.11 2.55
CA TRP A 120 11.40 5.07 1.51
C TRP A 120 10.12 5.06 0.70
N VAL A 121 9.01 5.43 1.32
CA VAL A 121 7.66 5.35 0.72
C VAL A 121 6.95 6.70 0.73
N ALA A 122 7.71 7.79 0.94
CA ALA A 122 7.16 9.13 1.06
C ALA A 122 6.51 9.59 -0.25
N SER A 123 7.11 9.27 -1.40
CA SER A 123 6.53 9.52 -2.73
C SER A 123 5.19 8.80 -2.88
N GLU A 124 5.16 7.53 -2.51
CA GLU A 124 4.02 6.64 -2.68
C GLU A 124 2.85 7.06 -1.79
N LEU A 125 3.12 7.41 -0.54
CA LEU A 125 2.12 7.97 0.36
C LEU A 125 1.55 9.29 -0.16
N LYS A 126 2.38 10.16 -0.77
CA LYS A 126 1.91 11.39 -1.40
C LYS A 126 1.07 11.11 -2.64
N SER A 127 1.46 10.15 -3.48
CA SER A 127 0.67 9.73 -4.65
C SER A 127 -0.69 9.17 -4.22
N LEU A 128 -0.75 8.36 -3.16
CA LEU A 128 -2.02 7.90 -2.59
C LEU A 128 -2.86 9.05 -2.05
N GLN A 129 -2.25 10.03 -1.38
CA GLN A 129 -2.96 11.20 -0.88
C GLN A 129 -3.50 12.08 -2.00
N GLY A 130 -2.79 12.19 -3.13
CA GLY A 130 -3.26 12.92 -4.31
C GLY A 130 -4.53 12.32 -4.93
N LEU A 131 -4.75 11.01 -4.78
CA LEU A 131 -5.99 10.34 -5.21
C LEU A 131 -7.19 10.57 -4.27
N ASP A 132 -6.96 11.11 -3.08
CA ASP A 132 -7.99 11.44 -2.09
C ASP A 132 -7.65 12.76 -1.41
N GLU A 133 -7.69 13.86 -2.17
CA GLU A 133 -7.29 15.20 -1.71
C GLU A 133 -8.03 15.63 -0.42
N ASP A 134 -9.30 15.23 -0.29
CA ASP A 134 -10.13 15.56 0.87
C ASP A 134 -9.84 14.69 2.11
N ASN A 135 -9.00 13.65 2.00
CA ASN A 135 -8.68 12.67 3.05
C ASN A 135 -9.94 12.03 3.70
N ILE A 136 -11.02 11.87 2.93
CA ILE A 136 -12.29 11.31 3.41
C ILE A 136 -12.23 9.77 3.39
N PHE A 137 -11.54 9.20 2.41
CA PHE A 137 -11.47 7.77 2.18
C PHE A 137 -10.21 7.15 2.71
N LEU A 138 -9.06 7.80 2.54
CA LEU A 138 -7.77 7.33 3.00
C LEU A 138 -7.34 8.11 4.24
N LEU A 139 -6.92 7.36 5.26
CA LEU A 139 -6.28 7.93 6.44
C LEU A 139 -5.03 7.14 6.80
N VAL A 140 -3.90 7.83 6.97
CA VAL A 140 -2.60 7.22 7.27
C VAL A 140 -2.12 7.62 8.66
N TRP A 141 -1.83 6.62 9.50
CA TRP A 141 -1.23 6.78 10.83
C TRP A 141 0.21 6.28 10.83
N LEU A 142 1.14 7.17 11.12
CA LEU A 142 2.55 6.86 11.35
C LEU A 142 2.82 6.71 12.85
N MET A 143 3.23 5.52 13.27
CA MET A 143 3.60 5.24 14.65
C MET A 143 5.11 5.11 14.77
N TYR A 144 5.73 6.10 15.41
CA TYR A 144 7.13 6.06 15.77
C TYR A 144 7.31 5.22 17.04
N GLN A 145 8.23 4.25 17.01
CA GLN A 145 8.62 3.55 18.23
C GLN A 145 9.34 4.52 19.16
N SER A 146 8.74 4.79 20.32
CA SER A 146 9.42 5.52 21.39
C SER A 146 10.52 4.64 21.99
N PRO A 147 11.76 5.13 22.17
CA PRO A 147 12.87 4.34 22.69
C PRO A 147 12.78 4.14 24.22
N GLU A 148 11.67 3.62 24.73
CA GLU A 148 11.36 3.46 26.17
C GLU A 148 10.98 4.76 26.89
N SER A 149 9.69 4.97 27.13
CA SER A 149 9.25 5.92 28.17
C SER A 149 7.89 5.57 28.80
N SER A 150 7.49 4.29 28.81
CA SER A 150 6.39 3.85 29.67
C SER A 150 6.97 3.19 30.91
N THR A 151 7.04 3.95 32.01
CA THR A 151 7.27 3.38 33.35
C THR A 151 6.10 2.53 33.85
N ARG A 152 4.98 2.51 33.12
CA ARG A 152 3.84 1.66 33.43
C ARG A 152 4.01 0.27 32.81
N PRO A 153 3.84 -0.80 33.61
CA PRO A 153 3.84 -2.15 33.07
C PRO A 153 2.67 -2.30 32.07
N PRO A 154 2.87 -3.01 30.95
CA PRO A 154 1.80 -3.25 29.99
C PRO A 154 0.66 -4.02 30.65
N PRO A 155 -0.60 -3.83 30.22
CA PRO A 155 -1.76 -4.53 30.77
C PRO A 155 -1.81 -6.02 30.36
N PHE A 156 -0.75 -6.55 29.74
CA PHE A 156 -0.61 -7.91 29.27
C PHE A 156 0.79 -8.45 29.59
N LYS A 157 0.90 -9.78 29.70
CA LYS A 157 2.19 -10.44 29.86
C LYS A 157 3.01 -10.29 28.59
N VAL A 158 4.22 -9.76 28.71
CA VAL A 158 5.15 -9.66 27.58
C VAL A 158 5.64 -11.06 27.23
N SER A 159 5.39 -11.49 25.99
CA SER A 159 5.90 -12.76 25.48
C SER A 159 7.33 -12.59 24.96
N ARG A 160 8.20 -13.57 25.20
CA ARG A 160 9.62 -13.56 24.75
C ARG A 160 9.83 -14.28 23.41
N TYR A 161 8.87 -14.18 22.48
CA TYR A 161 9.03 -14.74 21.14
C TYR A 161 9.77 -13.76 20.23
#